data_AF-A0A969DF73-F1
#
_entry.id   AF-A0A969DF73-F1
#
_cell.length_a   1.000
_cell.length_b   1.000
_cell.length_c   1.000
_cell.angle_alpha   90.00
_cell.angle_beta   90.00
_cell.angle_gamma   90.00
#
_symmetry.space_group_name_H-M   'P 1'
#
loop_
_entity.id
_entity.type
_entity.pdbx_description
1 polymer ?
#
loop_
_entity_poly.entity_id
_entity_poly.type
_entity_poly.pdbx_seq_one_letter_code
_entity_poly.pdbx_strand_id
1 'polypeptide(L)'
;MSHFSQIKTQIRNIESLKDALTDLGVAWKDGSHSLRGYQGITHTAEIAIEQDNGYDIGFKWNGKEYELVADFQYWAQNLSVEGFLRQVTQRYAYRTVVKETAKAGFQVSEQKQNQDGSIRLLVQRWSA
;
A
#
# COMPACT_ATOMS: atom_id res chain seq x y z
N MET A 1 1.63 -22.89 16.27
CA MET A 1 1.55 -22.55 14.83
C MET A 1 1.61 -21.02 14.76
N SER A 2 2.51 -20.47 13.97
CA SER A 2 2.59 -19.01 13.79
C SER A 2 1.39 -18.56 12.95
N HIS A 3 0.63 -17.56 13.43
CA HIS A 3 -0.60 -17.09 12.78
C HIS A 3 -0.36 -15.96 11.76
N PHE A 4 0.86 -15.45 11.63
CA PHE A 4 1.17 -14.46 10.60
C PHE A 4 0.93 -15.03 9.22
N SER A 5 0.12 -14.31 8.47
CA SER A 5 -0.17 -14.58 7.08
C SER A 5 0.55 -13.56 6.21
N GLN A 6 1.00 -14.02 5.04
CA GLN A 6 1.72 -13.21 4.06
C GLN A 6 0.98 -13.26 2.74
N ILE A 7 0.71 -12.10 2.14
CA ILE A 7 0.11 -12.00 0.81
C ILE A 7 1.08 -11.28 -0.12
N LYS A 8 1.45 -11.97 -1.20
CA LYS A 8 2.25 -11.41 -2.30
C LYS A 8 1.46 -10.35 -3.05
N THR A 9 2.09 -9.22 -3.31
CA THR A 9 1.51 -8.11 -4.08
C THR A 9 2.41 -7.80 -5.29
N GLN A 10 1.98 -6.97 -6.22
CA GLN A 10 2.84 -6.48 -7.31
C GLN A 10 3.52 -5.13 -6.99
N ILE A 11 3.54 -4.75 -5.72
CA ILE A 11 4.05 -3.46 -5.25
C ILE A 11 5.59 -3.53 -5.16
N ARG A 12 6.28 -2.64 -5.87
CA ARG A 12 7.76 -2.63 -5.93
C ARG A 12 8.38 -1.30 -5.55
N ASN A 13 7.65 -0.21 -5.72
CA ASN A 13 8.12 1.12 -5.39
C ASN A 13 7.59 1.54 -4.00
N ILE A 14 8.47 1.63 -3.01
CA ILE A 14 8.07 1.97 -1.63
C ILE A 14 7.48 3.38 -1.54
N GLU A 15 7.99 4.34 -2.31
CA GLU A 15 7.52 5.72 -2.27
C GLU A 15 6.09 5.84 -2.84
N SER A 16 5.74 5.09 -3.88
CA SER A 16 4.36 5.00 -4.36
C SER A 16 3.44 4.29 -3.36
N LEU A 17 3.96 3.34 -2.59
CA LEU A 17 3.19 2.65 -1.54
C LEU A 17 2.88 3.59 -0.38
N LYS A 18 3.87 4.34 0.10
CA LYS A 18 3.72 5.37 1.13
C LYS A 18 2.69 6.43 0.74
N ASP A 19 2.78 6.94 -0.49
CA ASP A 19 1.80 7.89 -1.01
C ASP A 19 0.39 7.27 -1.08
N ALA A 20 0.29 6.00 -1.47
CA ALA A 20 -0.99 5.31 -1.57
C ALA A 20 -1.67 5.15 -0.21
N LEU A 21 -0.90 4.76 0.82
CA LEU A 21 -1.41 4.66 2.20
C LEU A 21 -1.84 6.03 2.72
N THR A 22 -1.05 7.06 2.46
CA THR A 22 -1.36 8.45 2.84
C THR A 22 -2.66 8.94 2.20
N ASP A 23 -2.86 8.68 0.92
CA ASP A 23 -4.08 9.06 0.20
C ASP A 23 -5.34 8.35 0.68
N LEU A 24 -5.18 7.12 1.16
CA LEU A 24 -6.26 6.33 1.73
C LEU A 24 -6.56 6.72 3.19
N GLY A 25 -5.82 7.69 3.75
CA GLY A 25 -5.96 8.12 5.14
C GLY A 25 -5.52 7.06 6.15
N VAL A 26 -4.70 6.08 5.73
CA VAL A 26 -4.16 5.05 6.61
C VAL A 26 -3.01 5.65 7.40
N ALA A 27 -3.02 5.52 8.72
CA ALA A 27 -1.88 5.89 9.55
C ALA A 27 -0.76 4.84 9.40
N TRP A 28 0.43 5.27 8.98
CA TRP A 28 1.56 4.38 8.74
C TRP A 28 2.87 4.99 9.27
N LYS A 29 3.84 4.12 9.56
CA LYS A 29 5.18 4.48 10.02
C LYS A 29 6.22 3.97 9.01
N ASP A 30 7.17 4.83 8.68
CA ASP A 30 8.31 4.52 7.80
C ASP A 30 9.47 3.90 8.57
N GLY A 31 10.22 3.02 7.93
CA GLY A 31 11.44 2.42 8.45
C GLY A 31 11.24 1.00 8.97
N SER A 32 12.32 0.41 9.47
CA SER A 32 12.31 -0.96 9.98
C SER A 32 11.58 -1.02 11.33
N HIS A 33 10.36 -1.56 11.32
CA HIS A 33 9.50 -1.71 12.51
C HIS A 33 9.25 -3.17 12.82
N SER A 34 9.17 -3.47 14.12
CA SER A 34 8.79 -4.79 14.61
C SER A 34 7.27 -4.86 14.75
N LEU A 35 6.62 -5.63 13.88
CA LEU A 35 5.18 -5.85 13.90
C LEU A 35 4.82 -6.77 15.06
N ARG A 36 3.93 -6.30 15.95
CA ARG A 36 3.41 -7.09 17.06
C ARG A 36 2.41 -8.13 16.56
N GLY A 37 2.57 -9.38 16.99
CA GLY A 37 1.65 -10.47 16.65
C GLY A 37 1.37 -11.44 17.80
N TYR A 38 0.72 -12.56 17.49
CA TYR A 38 0.27 -13.52 18.48
C TYR A 38 1.43 -14.14 19.27
N GLN A 39 1.24 -14.27 20.60
CA GLN A 39 2.21 -14.83 21.54
C GLN A 39 3.61 -14.17 21.50
N GLY A 40 3.69 -12.89 21.14
CA GLY A 40 4.96 -12.15 21.10
C GLY A 40 5.83 -12.48 19.88
N ILE A 41 5.30 -13.24 18.91
CA ILE A 41 5.95 -13.39 17.60
C ILE A 41 5.97 -12.00 16.95
N THR A 42 7.11 -11.63 16.41
CA THR A 42 7.31 -10.36 15.72
C THR A 42 7.91 -10.57 14.33
N HIS A 43 7.54 -9.69 13.40
CA HIS A 43 8.17 -9.63 12.08
C HIS A 43 8.66 -8.21 11.80
N THR A 44 9.82 -8.12 11.17
CA THR A 44 10.33 -6.83 10.68
C THR A 44 9.68 -6.49 9.33
N ALA A 45 9.20 -5.26 9.19
CA ALA A 45 8.66 -4.69 7.95
C ALA A 45 9.13 -3.25 7.77
N GLU A 46 9.29 -2.81 6.52
CA GLU A 46 9.71 -1.44 6.17
C GLU A 46 8.59 -0.40 6.29
N ILE A 47 7.34 -0.87 6.38
CA ILE A 47 6.17 -0.05 6.70
C ILE A 47 5.36 -0.78 7.75
N ALA A 48 4.95 -0.06 8.80
CA ALA A 48 4.04 -0.55 9.83
C ALA A 48 2.77 0.31 9.90
N ILE A 49 1.64 -0.37 10.13
CA ILE A 49 0.32 0.19 10.35
C ILE A 49 -0.15 -0.37 11.69
N GLU A 50 -0.19 0.48 12.70
CA GLU A 50 -0.58 0.09 14.05
C GLU A 50 -2.09 -0.05 14.14
N GLN A 51 -2.54 -1.04 14.90
CA GLN A 51 -3.93 -1.23 15.24
C GLN A 51 -4.10 -1.08 16.76
N ASP A 52 -5.27 -0.60 17.19
CA ASP A 52 -5.57 -0.39 18.62
C ASP A 52 -5.58 -1.69 19.42
N ASN A 53 -5.78 -2.84 18.76
CA ASN A 53 -5.76 -4.16 19.38
C ASN A 53 -4.34 -4.71 19.64
N GLY A 54 -3.29 -3.97 19.27
CA GLY A 54 -1.90 -4.36 19.50
C GLY A 54 -1.34 -5.41 18.53
N TYR A 55 -2.04 -5.69 17.42
CA TYR A 55 -1.57 -6.56 16.34
C TYR A 55 -1.28 -5.69 15.13
N ASP A 56 -0.03 -5.58 14.71
CA ASP A 56 0.33 -4.65 13.64
C ASP A 56 0.22 -5.30 12.26
N ILE A 57 -0.06 -4.45 11.27
CA ILE A 57 -0.03 -4.80 9.85
C ILE A 57 1.23 -4.16 9.26
N GLY A 58 1.89 -4.81 8.32
CA GLY A 58 3.02 -4.17 7.63
C GLY A 58 3.23 -4.63 6.21
N PHE A 59 4.08 -3.89 5.51
CA PHE A 59 4.57 -4.26 4.20
C PHE A 59 6.05 -4.58 4.29
N LYS A 60 6.41 -5.80 3.91
CA LYS A 60 7.78 -6.33 3.98
C LYS A 60 8.34 -6.61 2.59
N TRP A 61 9.56 -6.19 2.32
CA TRP A 61 10.27 -6.58 1.09
C TRP A 61 10.67 -8.05 1.11
N ASN A 62 10.29 -8.81 0.08
CA ASN A 62 10.65 -10.23 -0.06
C ASN A 62 11.85 -10.49 -1.00
N GLY A 63 12.51 -9.44 -1.50
CA GLY A 63 13.56 -9.53 -2.54
C GLY A 63 13.07 -9.20 -3.95
N LYS A 64 11.76 -9.14 -4.19
CA LYS A 64 11.15 -8.88 -5.50
C LYS A 64 9.99 -7.88 -5.46
N GLU A 65 9.17 -7.96 -4.42
CA GLU A 65 7.98 -7.15 -4.21
C GLU A 65 7.69 -7.02 -2.71
N TYR A 66 6.88 -6.03 -2.34
CA TYR A 66 6.37 -5.88 -0.99
C TYR A 66 5.22 -6.86 -0.75
N GLU A 67 5.26 -7.56 0.36
CA GLU A 67 4.21 -8.47 0.81
C GLU A 67 3.49 -7.84 2.00
N LEU A 68 2.17 -8.01 2.07
CA LEU A 68 1.41 -7.69 3.28
C LEU A 68 1.67 -8.77 4.32
N VAL A 69 2.10 -8.37 5.51
CA VAL A 69 2.35 -9.24 6.67
C VAL A 69 1.41 -8.80 7.78
N ALA A 70 0.52 -9.69 8.21
CA ALA A 70 -0.38 -9.42 9.33
C ALA A 70 -0.91 -10.73 9.94
N ASP A 71 -1.44 -10.66 11.15
CA ASP A 71 -2.27 -11.73 11.72
C ASP A 71 -3.73 -11.49 11.35
N PHE A 72 -4.27 -12.29 10.44
CA PHE A 72 -5.63 -12.08 9.91
C PHE A 72 -6.73 -12.38 10.92
N GLN A 73 -6.44 -13.16 11.97
CA GLN A 73 -7.41 -13.39 13.03
C GLN A 73 -7.64 -12.12 13.87
N TYR A 74 -6.65 -11.23 13.91
CA TYR A 74 -6.69 -9.95 14.63
C TYR A 74 -6.74 -8.75 13.67
N TRP A 75 -7.28 -8.96 12.47
CA TRP A 75 -7.51 -7.90 11.51
C TRP A 75 -8.59 -6.94 12.01
N ALA A 76 -8.22 -5.68 12.27
CA ALA A 76 -9.07 -4.65 12.86
C ALA A 76 -9.09 -3.37 11.99
N GLN A 77 -9.18 -3.54 10.67
CA GLN A 77 -9.41 -2.45 9.72
C GLN A 77 -10.87 -2.41 9.25
N ASN A 78 -11.30 -1.25 8.75
CA ASN A 78 -12.67 -1.04 8.25
C ASN A 78 -13.04 -1.94 7.05
N LEU A 79 -12.05 -2.42 6.30
CA LEU A 79 -12.23 -3.28 5.13
C LEU A 79 -11.72 -4.68 5.44
N SER A 80 -12.20 -5.69 4.72
CA SER A 80 -11.53 -7.00 4.70
C SER A 80 -10.08 -6.87 4.19
N VAL A 81 -9.24 -7.87 4.49
CA VAL A 81 -7.86 -7.94 3.99
C VAL A 81 -7.81 -7.71 2.47
N GLU A 82 -8.68 -8.40 1.73
CA GLU A 82 -8.79 -8.26 0.27
C GLU A 82 -9.26 -6.87 -0.15
N GLY A 83 -10.26 -6.30 0.55
CA GLY A 83 -10.79 -4.97 0.26
C GLY A 83 -9.73 -3.88 0.47
N PHE A 84 -8.98 -3.98 1.57
CA PHE A 84 -7.85 -3.12 1.88
C PHE A 84 -6.76 -3.23 0.82
N LEU A 85 -6.30 -4.44 0.50
CA LEU A 85 -5.28 -4.67 -0.52
C LEU A 85 -5.70 -4.16 -1.89
N ARG A 86 -6.98 -4.32 -2.25
CA ARG A 86 -7.52 -3.80 -3.51
C ARG A 86 -7.41 -2.28 -3.59
N GLN A 87 -7.78 -1.57 -2.51
CA GLN A 87 -7.66 -0.11 -2.46
C GLN A 87 -6.20 0.35 -2.49
N VAL A 88 -5.34 -0.25 -1.67
CA VAL A 88 -3.91 0.06 -1.65
C VAL A 88 -3.28 -0.17 -3.02
N THR A 89 -3.58 -1.30 -3.66
CA THR A 89 -3.05 -1.64 -5.00
C THR A 89 -3.52 -0.66 -6.07
N GLN A 90 -4.81 -0.32 -6.08
CA GLN A 90 -5.34 0.67 -7.02
C GLN A 90 -4.67 2.03 -6.84
N ARG A 91 -4.54 2.50 -5.60
CA ARG A 91 -3.97 3.81 -5.31
C ARG A 91 -2.46 3.84 -5.55
N TYR A 92 -1.76 2.75 -5.26
CA TYR A 92 -0.36 2.54 -5.61
C TYR A 92 -0.13 2.63 -7.12
N ALA A 93 -0.98 1.97 -7.92
CA ALA A 93 -0.88 2.02 -9.37
C ALA A 93 -1.07 3.46 -9.88
N TYR A 94 -2.07 4.17 -9.36
CA TYR A 94 -2.27 5.59 -9.66
C TYR A 94 -1.02 6.43 -9.33
N ARG A 95 -0.49 6.33 -8.10
CA ARG A 95 0.70 7.10 -7.68
C ARG A 95 1.93 6.78 -8.51
N THR A 96 2.12 5.51 -8.86
CA THR A 96 3.21 5.07 -9.74
C THR A 96 3.07 5.70 -11.12
N VAL A 97 1.89 5.61 -11.74
CA VAL A 97 1.66 6.22 -13.07
C VAL A 97 1.87 7.72 -13.04
N VAL A 98 1.35 8.44 -12.03
CA VAL A 98 1.54 9.89 -11.90
C VAL A 98 3.02 10.26 -11.76
N LYS A 99 3.78 9.56 -10.91
CA LYS A 99 5.21 9.80 -10.73
C LYS A 99 6.01 9.55 -12.01
N GLU A 100 5.80 8.40 -12.67
CA GLU A 100 6.54 8.07 -13.90
C GLU A 100 6.15 8.99 -15.07
N THR A 101 4.87 9.38 -15.17
CA THR A 101 4.38 10.39 -16.13
C THR A 101 5.10 11.73 -15.94
N ALA A 102 5.19 12.20 -14.69
CA ALA A 102 5.86 13.45 -14.36
C ALA A 102 7.36 13.41 -14.71
N LYS A 103 8.05 12.31 -14.41
CA LYS A 103 9.46 12.10 -14.80
C LYS A 103 9.65 12.13 -16.32
N ALA A 104 8.68 11.65 -17.09
CA ALA A 104 8.70 11.69 -18.55
C ALA A 104 8.33 13.08 -19.14
N GLY A 105 8.12 14.09 -18.30
CA GLY A 105 7.80 15.46 -18.70
C GLY A 105 6.33 15.68 -19.06
N PHE A 106 5.45 14.75 -18.73
CA PHE A 106 4.00 14.91 -18.89
C PHE A 106 3.38 15.42 -17.59
N GLN A 107 2.25 16.13 -17.71
CA GLN A 107 1.43 16.58 -16.59
C GLN A 107 0.06 15.94 -16.67
N VAL A 108 -0.54 15.64 -15.51
CA VAL A 108 -1.92 15.15 -15.44
C VAL A 108 -2.86 16.32 -15.74
N SER A 109 -3.60 16.21 -16.84
CA SER A 109 -4.58 17.20 -17.29
C SER A 109 -5.99 16.89 -16.79
N GLU A 110 -6.33 15.61 -16.62
CA GLU A 110 -7.62 15.17 -16.08
C GLU A 110 -7.44 13.87 -15.27
N GLN A 111 -8.18 13.75 -14.18
CA GLN A 111 -8.37 12.51 -13.42
C GLN A 111 -9.87 12.27 -13.24
N LYS A 112 -10.35 11.10 -13.65
CA LYS A 112 -11.74 10.69 -13.46
C LYS A 112 -11.82 9.32 -12.81
N GLN A 113 -12.63 9.21 -11.76
CA GLN A 113 -13.02 7.93 -11.19
C GLN A 113 -14.37 7.51 -11.78
N ASN A 114 -14.42 6.29 -12.31
CA ASN A 114 -15.62 5.72 -12.90
C ASN A 114 -16.46 4.99 -11.83
N GLN A 115 -17.73 4.72 -12.16
CA GLN A 115 -18.66 4.03 -11.24
C GLN A 115 -18.22 2.59 -10.90
N ASP A 116 -17.47 1.95 -11.80
CA ASP A 116 -16.87 0.62 -11.58
C ASP A 116 -15.60 0.67 -10.69
N GLY A 117 -15.22 1.87 -10.23
CA GLY A 117 -14.04 2.13 -9.41
C GLY A 117 -12.76 2.33 -10.20
N SER A 118 -12.75 2.15 -11.53
CA SER A 118 -11.55 2.40 -12.34
C SER A 118 -11.16 3.88 -12.36
N ILE A 119 -9.85 4.16 -12.48
CA ILE A 119 -9.30 5.52 -12.54
C ILE A 119 -8.75 5.75 -13.96
N ARG A 120 -9.27 6.77 -14.63
CA ARG A 120 -8.76 7.25 -15.93
C ARG A 120 -7.93 8.50 -15.72
N LEU A 121 -6.75 8.52 -16.33
CA LEU A 121 -5.85 9.67 -16.35
C LEU A 121 -5.66 10.15 -17.79
N LEU A 122 -5.83 11.45 -18.03
CA LEU A 122 -5.41 12.11 -19.26
C LEU A 122 -4.13 12.89 -18.96
N VAL A 123 -3.07 12.62 -19.70
CA VAL A 123 -1.76 13.24 -19.51
C VAL A 123 -1.36 14.02 -20.76
N GLN A 124 -0.76 15.18 -20.57
CA GLN A 124 -0.39 16.10 -21.66
C GLN A 124 1.04 16.59 -21.47
N ARG A 125 1.70 16.91 -22.58
CA ARG A 125 3.01 17.54 -22.60
C ARG A 125 3.00 18.62 -23.68
N TRP A 126 3.43 19.82 -23.32
CA TRP A 126 3.58 20.92 -24.27
C TRP A 126 4.91 20.76 -25.01
N SER A 127 4.85 20.66 -26.33
CA SER A 127 6.02 20.89 -27.19
C SER A 127 6.03 22.35 -27.60
N ALA A 128 7.17 23.02 -27.42
CA ALA A 128 7.42 24.36 -27.96
C ALA A 128 7.48 24.32 -29.50
#